data_AF-A0A0P4URD0-F1
#
_entry.id   AF-A0A0P4URD0-F1
#
_cell.length_a   1.000
_cell.length_b   1.000
_cell.length_c   1.000
_cell.angle_alpha   90.00
_cell.angle_beta   90.00
_cell.angle_gamma   90.00
#
_symmetry.space_group_name_H-M   'P 1'
#
loop_
_entity.id
_entity.type
_entity.pdbx_description
1 polymer ?
#
loop_
_entity_poly.entity_id
_entity_poly.type
_entity_poly.pdbx_seq_one_letter_code
_entity_poly.pdbx_strand_id
1 'polypeptide(L)' 'MTNQPKPLNQITQEAIAILFKEIGIANTVRFLNQFSPGYGNYTEEREEIFKDLSLDEILKRIN' A
#
# COMPACT_ATOMS: atom_id res chain seq x y z
N MET A 1 -38.87 0.25 5.42
CA MET A 1 -37.53 -0.33 5.73
C MET A 1 -36.55 0.83 5.81
N THR A 2 -35.95 1.06 6.96
CA THR A 2 -34.93 2.11 7.14
C THR A 2 -33.61 1.58 6.55
N ASN A 3 -33.26 2.05 5.35
CA ASN A 3 -31.94 1.78 4.77
C ASN A 3 -30.89 2.54 5.59
N GLN A 4 -30.33 1.87 6.60
CA GLN A 4 -29.20 2.41 7.33
C GLN A 4 -28.00 2.45 6.38
N PRO A 5 -27.33 3.61 6.20
CA PRO A 5 -26.18 3.69 5.33
C PRO A 5 -25.07 2.79 5.86
N LYS A 6 -24.37 2.12 4.94
CA LYS A 6 -23.22 1.27 5.27
C LYS A 6 -22.13 2.12 5.97
N PRO A 7 -21.52 1.62 7.06
CA PRO A 7 -20.39 2.27 7.70
C PRO A 7 -19.25 2.58 6.70
N LEU A 8 -18.60 3.74 6.86
CA LEU A 8 -17.54 4.18 5.94
C LEU A 8 -16.40 3.17 5.85
N ASN A 9 -16.00 2.53 6.96
CA ASN A 9 -14.96 1.52 6.94
C ASN A 9 -15.30 0.31 6.07
N GLN A 10 -16.57 -0.12 6.04
CA GLN A 10 -17.03 -1.20 5.17
C GLN A 10 -17.01 -0.79 3.70
N ILE A 11 -17.44 0.44 3.39
CA ILE A 11 -17.35 1.00 2.03
C ILE A 11 -15.88 1.07 1.57
N THR A 12 -14.97 1.52 2.44
CA THR A 12 -13.54 1.60 2.13
C THR A 12 -12.93 0.23 1.88
N GLN A 13 -13.24 -0.78 2.70
CA GLN A 13 -12.75 -2.15 2.49
C GLN A 13 -13.23 -2.73 1.16
N GLU A 14 -14.51 -2.56 0.84
CA GLU A 14 -15.07 -3.01 -0.45
C GLU A 14 -14.42 -2.29 -1.64
N ALA A 15 -14.22 -0.97 -1.54
CA ALA A 15 -13.57 -0.20 -2.58
C ALA A 15 -12.12 -0.67 -2.81
N ILE A 16 -11.35 -0.91 -1.74
CA ILE A 16 -9.97 -1.42 -1.85
C ILE A 16 -9.94 -2.79 -2.55
N ALA A 17 -10.85 -3.69 -2.20
CA ALA A 17 -10.94 -5.01 -2.85
C ALA A 17 -11.28 -4.92 -4.34
N ILE A 18 -12.20 -4.01 -4.71
CA ILE A 18 -12.53 -3.75 -6.12
C ILE A 18 -11.32 -3.18 -6.85
N LEU A 19 -10.64 -2.19 -6.28
CA LEU A 19 -9.46 -1.59 -6.90
C LEU A 19 -8.33 -2.62 -7.09
N PHE A 20 -8.09 -3.50 -6.12
CA PHE A 20 -7.10 -4.57 -6.28
C PHE A 20 -7.42 -5.48 -7.46
N LYS A 21 -8.70 -5.82 -7.65
CA LYS A 21 -9.13 -6.65 -8.77
C LYS A 21 -8.98 -5.94 -10.12
N GLU A 22 -9.36 -4.65 -10.19
CA GLU A 22 -9.49 -3.95 -11.47
C GLU A 22 -8.18 -3.30 -11.95
N ILE A 23 -7.35 -2.79 -11.04
CA ILE A 23 -6.12 -2.05 -11.41
C ILE A 23 -4.84 -2.67 -10.84
N GLY A 24 -4.96 -3.70 -10.01
CA GLY A 24 -3.83 -4.39 -9.39
C GLY A 24 -3.24 -3.65 -8.19
N ILE A 25 -2.57 -4.41 -7.31
CA ILE A 25 -2.08 -3.96 -6.01
C ILE A 25 -1.23 -2.68 -6.11
N ALA A 26 -0.25 -2.66 -7.02
CA ALA A 26 0.67 -1.53 -7.17
C ALA A 26 -0.06 -0.23 -7.54
N ASN A 27 -1.01 -0.28 -8.47
CA ASN A 27 -1.76 0.92 -8.85
C ASN A 27 -2.79 1.32 -7.80
N THR A 28 -3.40 0.36 -7.09
CA THR A 28 -4.29 0.66 -5.96
C THR A 28 -3.57 1.43 -4.86
N VAL A 29 -2.38 0.98 -4.44
CA VAL A 29 -1.60 1.69 -3.40
C VAL A 29 -1.24 3.10 -3.86
N ARG A 30 -0.80 3.28 -5.11
CA ARG A 30 -0.51 4.61 -5.68
C ARG A 30 -1.74 5.51 -5.70
N PHE A 31 -2.91 4.99 -6.05
CA PHE A 31 -4.18 5.72 -6.05
C PHE A 31 -4.57 6.18 -4.63
N LEU A 32 -4.52 5.29 -3.65
CA LEU A 32 -4.86 5.63 -2.25
C LEU A 32 -3.92 6.72 -1.69
N ASN A 33 -2.64 6.65 -2.03
CA ASN A 33 -1.63 7.64 -1.65
C ASN A 33 -1.85 9.04 -2.28
N GLN A 34 -2.78 9.20 -3.23
CA GLN A 34 -3.17 10.52 -3.75
C GLN A 34 -4.05 11.30 -2.76
N PHE A 35 -4.81 10.59 -1.92
CA PHE A 35 -5.79 11.18 -1.01
C PHE A 35 -5.33 11.20 0.45
N SER A 36 -4.30 10.41 0.77
CA SER A 36 -3.68 10.38 2.08
C SER A 36 -2.19 10.67 1.90
N PRO A 37 -1.63 11.70 2.57
CA PRO A 37 -0.19 11.76 2.75
C PRO A 37 0.14 10.51 3.57
N GLY A 38 0.73 9.50 2.94
CA GLY A 38 1.00 8.20 3.57
C GLY A 38 1.59 8.38 4.97
N TYR A 39 1.30 7.45 5.87
CA TYR A 39 1.85 7.47 7.22
C TYR A 39 3.27 6.88 7.24
N GLY A 40 4.09 7.33 8.20
CA GLY A 40 5.46 6.84 8.40
C GLY A 40 6.52 7.69 7.69
N ASN A 41 7.78 7.33 7.91
CA ASN A 41 8.92 7.95 7.25
C ASN A 41 9.63 6.88 6.42
N TYR A 42 9.15 6.67 5.19
CA TYR A 42 9.74 5.67 4.30
C TYR A 42 11.24 5.87 4.09
N THR A 43 11.76 7.09 4.19
CA THR A 43 13.20 7.34 4.08
C THR A 43 13.95 6.69 5.23
N GLU A 44 13.52 6.91 6.47
CA GLU A 44 14.11 6.31 7.67
C GLU A 44 13.90 4.79 7.69
N GLU A 45 12.68 4.33 7.40
CA GLU A 45 12.34 2.91 7.37
C GLU A 45 13.15 2.16 6.31
N ARG A 46 13.34 2.77 5.13
CA ARG A 46 14.17 2.21 4.06
C ARG A 46 15.64 2.14 4.50
N GLU A 47 16.17 3.20 5.10
CA GLU A 47 17.54 3.17 5.64
C GLU A 47 17.69 2.03 6.65
N GLU A 48 16.78 1.89 7.61
CA GLU A 48 16.77 0.79 8.59
C GLU A 48 16.77 -0.60 7.93
N ILE A 49 15.94 -0.80 6.90
CA ILE A 49 15.82 -2.10 6.20
C ILE A 49 17.09 -2.42 5.39
N PHE A 50 17.74 -1.42 4.79
CA PHE A 50 18.82 -1.63 3.82
C PHE A 50 20.22 -1.25 4.32
N LYS A 51 20.37 -0.68 5.53
CA LYS A 51 21.66 -0.21 6.07
C LYS A 51 22.76 -1.28 6.08
N ASP A 52 22.38 -2.53 6.27
CA ASP A 52 23.30 -3.66 6.37
C ASP A 52 23.38 -4.49 5.07
N LEU A 53 22.69 -4.07 4.00
CA LEU A 53 22.66 -4.77 2.71
C LEU A 53 23.64 -4.16 1.72
N SER A 54 24.63 -4.93 1.30
CA SER A 54 25.49 -4.57 0.18
C SER A 54 24.79 -4.80 -1.17
N LEU A 55 25.23 -4.06 -2.20
CA LEU A 55 24.72 -4.23 -3.56
C LEU A 55 24.88 -5.67 -4.06
N ASP A 56 26.00 -6.32 -3.74
CA ASP A 56 26.27 -7.70 -4.14
C ASP A 56 25.28 -8.70 -3.50
N GLU A 57 24.86 -8.46 -2.26
CA GLU A 57 23.85 -9.28 -1.58
C GLU A 57 22.45 -9.10 -2.16
N ILE A 58 22.12 -7.89 -2.60
CA ILE A 58 20.86 -7.60 -3.29
C ILE A 58 20.83 -8.33 -4.63
N LEU A 59 21.90 -8.24 -5.42
CA LEU A 59 21.98 -8.88 -6.74
C LEU A 59 21.86 -10.42 -6.65
N LYS A 60 22.39 -11.04 -5.59
CA LYS A 60 22.24 -12.48 -5.34
C LYS A 60 20.79 -12.94 -5.14
N ARG A 61 19.87 -12.05 -4.73
CA ARG A 61 18.47 -12.39 -4.42
C ARG A 61 17.51 -12.22 -5.60
N ILE A 62 17.98 -11.65 -6.71
CA ILE A 62 17.17 -11.40 -7.92
C ILE A 62 17.30 -12.56 -8.93
N ASN A 63 18.20 -13.51 -8.68
CA ASN A 63 18.42 -14.71 -9.51
C ASN A 63 17.52 -15.89 -9.13
#